data_AF-A0A1U7IZA9-F1
#
_entry.id   AF-A0A1U7IZA9-F1
#
_cell.length_a   1.000
_cell.length_b   1.000
_cell.length_c   1.000
_cell.angle_alpha   90.00
_cell.angle_beta   90.00
_cell.angle_gamma   90.00
#
_symmetry.space_group_name_H-M   'P 1'
#
loop_
_entity.id
_entity.type
_entity.pdbx_description
1 polymer ?
#
loop_
_entity_poly.entity_id
_entity_poly.type
_entity_poly.pdbx_seq_one_letter_code
_entity_poly.pdbx_strand_id
1 'polypeptide(L)'
;MLLFVNKRTASECLNLSGSTLKKYRLKGDWVEGLHWVRINSRCVRYNLELIQDWLHNRDNPNAHMRAIEVYRQGLLSYPRKPRKGK
;
A
#
# COMPACT_ATOMS: atom_id res chain seq x y z
N MET A 1 1.23 10.33 -6.28
CA MET A 1 1.92 9.58 -7.37
C MET A 1 2.23 8.24 -6.77
N LEU A 2 1.85 7.11 -7.39
CA LEU A 2 1.99 5.82 -6.74
C LEU A 2 3.47 5.41 -6.68
N LEU A 3 4.09 5.51 -5.50
CA LEU A 3 5.53 5.28 -5.34
C LEU A 3 5.79 4.00 -4.55
N PHE A 4 6.24 2.98 -5.28
CA PHE A 4 6.80 1.76 -4.71
C PHE A 4 8.28 1.97 -4.37
N VAL A 5 8.60 2.11 -3.09
CA VAL A 5 9.95 2.44 -2.62
C VAL A 5 10.67 1.22 -2.03
N ASN A 6 12.00 1.31 -1.94
CA ASN A 6 12.82 0.27 -1.31
C ASN A 6 12.66 0.26 0.22
N LYS A 7 13.21 -0.77 0.88
CA LYS A 7 13.12 -0.93 2.35
C LYS A 7 13.68 0.27 3.12
N ARG A 8 14.79 0.86 2.67
CA ARG A 8 15.44 1.97 3.37
C ARG A 8 14.55 3.20 3.37
N THR A 9 14.10 3.61 2.19
CA THR A 9 13.17 4.75 2.04
C THR A 9 11.87 4.49 2.79
N ALA A 10 11.30 3.28 2.73
CA ALA A 10 10.11 2.94 3.50
C ALA A 10 10.32 3.09 5.02
N SER A 11 11.46 2.64 5.51
CA SER A 11 11.80 2.78 6.93
C SER A 11 11.94 4.23 7.36
N GLU A 12 12.61 5.04 6.55
CA GLU A 12 12.81 6.47 6.81
C GLU A 12 11.47 7.24 6.78
N CYS A 13 10.65 7.04 5.73
CA CYS A 13 9.38 7.76 5.58
C CYS A 13 8.32 7.36 6.60
N LEU A 14 8.25 6.07 6.96
CA LEU A 14 7.23 5.57 7.90
C LEU A 14 7.70 5.61 9.36
N ASN A 15 8.95 6.00 9.61
CA ASN A 15 9.60 5.90 10.92
C ASN A 15 9.48 4.49 11.53
N LEU A 16 9.65 3.45 10.71
CA LEU A 16 9.55 2.05 11.10
C LEU A 16 10.86 1.32 10.82
N SER A 17 11.30 0.49 11.75
CA SER A 17 12.47 -0.37 11.51
C SER A 17 12.23 -1.34 10.34
N GLY A 18 13.28 -1.69 9.60
CA GLY A 18 13.18 -2.69 8.52
C GLY A 18 12.66 -4.05 9.02
N SER A 19 12.91 -4.38 10.29
CA SER A 19 12.37 -5.57 10.96
C SER A 19 10.86 -5.47 11.15
N THR A 20 10.35 -4.30 11.52
CA THR A 20 8.90 -4.03 11.64
C THR A 20 8.20 -4.14 10.29
N LEU A 21 8.79 -3.56 9.22
CA LEU A 21 8.27 -3.71 7.85
C LEU A 21 8.19 -5.19 7.43
N LYS A 22 9.23 -5.97 7.74
CA LYS A 22 9.26 -7.42 7.48
C LYS A 22 8.18 -8.14 8.28
N LYS A 23 8.02 -7.81 9.57
CA LYS A 23 7.01 -8.41 10.45
C LYS A 23 5.60 -8.21 9.91
N TYR A 24 5.22 -6.99 9.54
CA TYR A 24 3.87 -6.71 9.02
C TYR A 24 3.56 -7.42 7.70
N ARG A 25 4.54 -7.51 6.78
CA ARG A 25 4.36 -8.35 5.58
C ARG A 25 4.17 -9.83 5.91
N LEU A 26 5.05 -10.40 6.73
CA LEU A 26 5.04 -11.84 6.99
C LEU A 26 3.87 -12.28 7.88
N LYS A 27 3.36 -11.38 8.74
CA LYS A 27 2.17 -11.62 9.55
C LYS A 27 0.87 -11.56 8.73
N GLY A 28 0.90 -11.00 7.52
CA GLY A 28 -0.27 -10.83 6.67
C GLY A 28 -1.07 -9.56 6.94
N ASP A 29 -0.58 -8.67 7.81
CA ASP A 29 -1.21 -7.36 8.04
C ASP A 29 -1.18 -6.52 6.75
N TRP A 30 -0.18 -6.73 5.89
CA TRP A 30 -0.01 -6.06 4.60
C TRP A 30 -0.12 -7.03 3.43
N VAL A 31 -1.06 -6.74 2.54
CA VAL A 31 -1.37 -7.54 1.35
C VAL A 31 -0.33 -7.34 0.23
N GLU A 32 0.21 -8.45 -0.28
CA GLU A 32 1.09 -8.46 -1.47
C GLU A 32 0.31 -8.03 -2.72
N GLY A 33 0.93 -7.25 -3.60
CA GLY A 33 0.27 -6.62 -4.76
C GLY A 33 -0.37 -5.27 -4.44
N LEU A 34 -0.56 -4.93 -3.17
CA LEU A 34 -1.23 -3.70 -2.74
C LEU A 34 -0.33 -2.82 -1.87
N HIS A 35 0.03 -3.32 -0.69
CA HIS A 35 0.89 -2.62 0.28
C HIS A 35 2.36 -2.80 -0.07
N TRP A 36 2.70 -3.92 -0.68
CA TRP A 36 4.06 -4.24 -1.10
C TRP A 36 4.02 -5.16 -2.30
N VAL A 37 5.10 -5.16 -3.08
CA VAL A 37 5.27 -6.04 -4.23
C VAL A 37 6.61 -6.73 -4.17
N ARG A 38 6.65 -7.97 -4.63
CA ARG A 38 7.88 -8.71 -4.89
C ARG A 38 8.27 -8.51 -6.35
N ILE A 39 9.44 -7.91 -6.57
CA ILE A 39 10.01 -7.77 -7.91
C ILE A 39 10.76 -9.06 -8.29
N ASN A 40 11.45 -9.66 -7.33
CA ASN A 40 12.09 -10.98 -7.45
C ASN A 40 12.29 -11.59 -6.05
N SER A 41 12.94 -12.75 -5.96
CA SER A 41 13.17 -13.46 -4.69
C SER A 41 13.88 -12.63 -3.61
N ARG A 42 14.67 -11.62 -4.01
CA ARG A 42 15.47 -10.77 -3.11
C ARG A 42 14.99 -9.31 -3.02
N CYS A 43 14.11 -8.88 -3.92
CA CYS A 43 13.73 -7.47 -4.07
C CYS A 43 12.25 -7.27 -3.76
N VAL A 44 11.98 -6.54 -2.68
CA VAL A 44 10.64 -6.11 -2.27
C VAL A 44 10.56 -4.58 -2.35
N ARG A 45 9.39 -4.08 -2.73
CA ARG A 45 9.04 -2.66 -2.70
C ARG A 45 7.77 -2.43 -1.89
N TYR A 46 7.65 -1.24 -1.29
CA TYR A 46 6.57 -0.87 -0.39
C TYR A 46 5.80 0.32 -0.97
N ASN A 47 4.47 0.26 -0.91
CA ASN A 47 3.57 1.34 -1.26
C ASN A 47 3.43 2.27 -0.06
N LEU A 48 4.11 3.41 -0.10
CA LEU A 48 4.12 4.35 1.03
C LEU A 48 2.74 4.88 1.35
N GLU A 49 1.98 5.32 0.35
CA GLU A 49 0.69 5.98 0.53
C GLU A 49 -0.30 5.05 1.27
N LEU A 50 -0.43 3.79 0.82
CA LEU A 50 -1.34 2.85 1.46
C LEU A 50 -0.87 2.36 2.82
N ILE A 51 0.44 2.14 3.00
CA ILE A 51 0.95 1.73 4.30
C ILE A 51 0.79 2.86 5.32
N GLN A 52 1.03 4.11 4.92
CA GLN A 52 0.83 5.26 5.78
C GLN A 52 -0.65 5.42 6.15
N ASP A 53 -1.57 5.30 5.19
CA ASP A 53 -3.00 5.29 5.48
C ASP A 53 -3.39 4.18 6.45
N TRP A 54 -2.89 2.96 6.22
CA TRP A 54 -3.11 1.82 7.12
C TRP A 54 -2.63 2.10 8.55
N LEU A 55 -1.48 2.78 8.71
CA LEU A 55 -0.97 3.15 10.03
C LEU A 55 -1.89 4.17 10.74
N HIS A 56 -2.47 5.12 10.01
CA HIS A 56 -3.41 6.11 10.58
C HIS A 56 -4.78 5.48 10.89
N ASN A 57 -5.24 4.56 10.03
CA ASN A 57 -6.55 3.93 10.13
C ASN A 57 -6.49 2.52 10.74
N ARG A 58 -5.47 2.24 11.55
CA ARG A 58 -5.22 0.88 12.07
C ARG A 58 -6.41 0.31 12.84
N ASP A 59 -7.10 1.17 13.58
CA ASP A 59 -8.29 0.82 14.36
C ASP A 59 -9.60 1.02 13.57
N ASN A 60 -9.50 1.45 12.31
CA ASN A 60 -10.63 1.66 11.42
C ASN A 60 -10.43 1.00 10.04
N PRO A 61 -10.63 -0.34 9.95
CA PRO A 61 -10.44 -1.08 8.71
C PRO A 61 -11.32 -0.56 7.56
N ASN A 62 -12.52 -0.06 7.88
CA ASN A 62 -13.45 0.48 6.87
C ASN A 62 -12.94 1.77 6.24
N ALA A 63 -12.25 2.63 7.00
CA ALA A 63 -11.57 3.80 6.44
C ALA A 63 -10.45 3.37 5.49
N HIS A 64 -9.64 2.40 5.91
CA HIS A 64 -8.56 1.88 5.08
C HIS A 64 -9.06 1.21 3.79
N MET A 65 -10.16 0.44 3.85
CA MET A 65 -10.80 -0.15 2.67
C MET A 65 -11.25 0.91 1.65
N ARG A 66 -11.72 2.07 2.11
CA ARG A 66 -12.06 3.20 1.23
C ARG A 66 -10.82 3.79 0.58
N ALA A 67 -9.72 3.95 1.33
CA ALA A 67 -8.45 4.41 0.77
C ALA A 67 -7.92 3.46 -0.32
N ILE A 68 -8.07 2.15 -0.14
CA ILE A 68 -7.73 1.15 -1.15
C ILE A 68 -8.55 1.35 -2.43
N GLU A 69 -9.87 1.57 -2.32
CA GLU A 69 -10.72 1.78 -3.49
C GLU A 69 -10.33 3.06 -4.25
N VAL A 70 -10.06 4.15 -3.53
CA VAL A 70 -9.55 5.40 -4.12
C VAL A 70 -8.21 5.16 -4.82
N TYR A 71 -7.28 4.46 -4.17
CA TYR A 71 -5.99 4.08 -4.75
C TYR A 71 -6.18 3.29 -6.06
N ARG A 72 -7.10 2.32 -6.07
CA ARG A 72 -7.39 1.50 -7.25
C ARG A 72 -7.96 2.33 -8.40
N GLN A 73 -8.87 3.26 -8.12
CA GLN A 73 -9.43 4.15 -9.14
C GLN A 73 -8.38 5.07 -9.80
N GLY A 74 -7.29 5.35 -9.08
CA GLY A 74 -6.14 6.09 -9.60
C GLY A 74 -5.20 5.28 -10.50
N LEU A 75 -5.34 3.95 -10.54
CA LEU A 75 -4.50 3.10 -11.40
C LEU A 75 -4.92 3.22 -12.86
N LEU A 76 -3.93 3.37 -13.76
CA LEU A 76 -4.16 3.40 -15.21
C LEU A 76 -4.86 2.14 -15.73
N SER A 77 -4.65 1.00 -15.05
CA SER A 77 -5.24 -0.29 -15.39
C SER A 77 -6.66 -0.47 -14.88
N TYR A 78 -7.16 0.42 -14.01
CA TYR A 78 -8.50 0.28 -13.46
C TYR A 78 -9.53 0.81 -14.47
N PRO A 79 -10.50 -0.01 -14.90
CA PRO A 79 -11.53 0.43 -15.83
C PRO A 79 -12.32 1.57 -15.17
N ARG A 80 -12.23 2.76 -15.76
CA ARG A 80 -13.02 3.91 -15.30
C ARG A 80 -14.49 3.51 -15.45
N LYS A 81 -15.23 3.50 -14.33
CA LYS A 81 -16.68 3.27 -14.38
C LYS A 81 -17.28 4.25 -15.39
N PRO A 82 -18.06 3.77 -16.39
CA PRO A 82 -18.72 4.68 -17.32
C PRO A 82 -19.59 5.63 -16.51
N ARG A 83 -19.39 6.94 -16.70
CA ARG A 83 -20.29 7.94 -16.14
C ARG A 83 -21.66 7.68 -16.75
N LYS A 84 -22.65 7.28 -15.94
CA LYS A 84 -24.04 7.29 -16.40
C LYS A 84 -24.37 8.75 -16.73
N GLY A 85 -24.51 9.04 -18.03
CA GLY A 85 -25.00 10.33 -18.50
C GLY A 85 -26.36 10.60 -17.86
N LYS A 86 -26.52 11.82 -17.33
CA LYS A 86 -27.84 12.39 -17.07
C LYS A 86 -28.48 12.78 -18.38
#